data_AF-T1A6S4-F1
#
_entry.id   AF-T1A6S4-F1
#
_cell.length_a   1.000
_cell.length_b   1.000
_cell.length_c   1.000
_cell.angle_alpha   90.00
_cell.angle_beta   90.00
_cell.angle_gamma   90.00
#
_symmetry.space_group_name_H-M   'P 1'
#
loop_
_entity.id
_entity.type
_entity.pdbx_description
1 polymer ?
#
loop_
_entity_poly.entity_id
_entity_poly.type
_entity_poly.pdbx_seq_one_letter_code
_entity_poly.pdbx_strand_id
1 'polypeptide(L)'
;KISKTTSAFAMKQADEVIAHELAHQWFGNLVTMKWWNDLWLNESFATFMSFKSTDNRHKEWNVFEDFIMTQTSGALDGDSLKKTHPIEVEVRNPDEIAQIFDEISYGKGGNILRMIEAFAGEDAFREGVRNHLKKNSFSNAVGTDLWNAIEKASGKNISDVMSAWIKTPGYPIITATKKGEKIKLTQKKFRLDGTTDDTVWPVPLTVIREGGKIESVLFNEKEMEINNEGFLRLNYNHTGFYRINYEGELLEHVLSNSSSMNSFDKWGIVSDSLASLLSGASTYDTYLKTLERFSKDGENLVVNEIIGQI
;
A
#
# COMPACT_ATOMS: atom_id res chain seq x y z
N LYS A 1 0.74 -10.46 33.02
CA LYS A 1 1.69 -11.59 32.76
C LYS A 1 1.06 -12.45 31.68
N ILE A 2 1.61 -12.46 30.47
CA ILE A 2 1.15 -13.33 29.39
C ILE A 2 1.50 -14.78 29.77
N SER A 3 0.59 -15.72 29.53
CA SER A 3 0.81 -17.14 29.83
C SER A 3 1.97 -17.68 28.99
N LYS A 4 2.80 -18.57 29.57
CA LYS A 4 3.87 -19.27 28.84
C LYS A 4 3.37 -20.24 27.75
N THR A 5 2.04 -20.39 27.63
CA THR A 5 1.38 -21.28 26.66
C THR A 5 0.69 -20.54 25.51
N THR A 6 0.74 -19.20 25.47
CA THR A 6 0.12 -18.41 24.40
C THR A 6 0.97 -18.50 23.13
N SER A 7 0.34 -18.76 21.98
CA SER A 7 1.05 -18.81 20.69
C SER A 7 1.58 -17.43 20.30
N ALA A 8 2.66 -17.39 19.50
CA ALA A 8 3.20 -16.14 18.98
C ALA A 8 2.14 -15.33 18.20
N PHE A 9 1.30 -16.02 17.43
CA PHE A 9 0.17 -15.43 16.72
C PHE A 9 -0.81 -14.70 17.67
N ALA A 10 -1.25 -15.37 18.74
CA ALA A 10 -2.17 -14.76 19.69
C ALA A 10 -1.53 -13.59 20.47
N MET A 11 -0.21 -13.64 20.71
CA MET A 11 0.51 -12.52 21.32
C MET A 11 0.56 -11.30 20.40
N LYS A 12 0.87 -11.51 19.11
CA LYS A 12 0.89 -10.43 18.09
C LYS A 12 -0.49 -9.78 17.97
N GLN A 13 -1.54 -10.59 17.80
CA GLN A 13 -2.91 -10.07 17.68
C GLN A 13 -3.35 -9.27 18.91
N ALA A 14 -3.02 -9.74 20.12
CA ALA A 14 -3.36 -9.02 21.33
C ALA A 14 -2.63 -7.66 21.41
N ASP A 15 -1.35 -7.61 21.05
CA ASP A 15 -0.57 -6.35 21.03
C ASP A 15 -1.10 -5.38 19.98
N GLU A 16 -1.39 -5.88 18.78
CA GLU A 16 -1.96 -5.10 17.66
C GLU A 16 -3.31 -4.50 18.05
N VAL A 17 -4.24 -5.28 18.61
CA VAL A 17 -5.55 -4.79 19.06
C VAL A 17 -5.38 -3.72 20.14
N ILE A 18 -4.50 -3.95 21.13
CA ILE A 18 -4.23 -2.95 22.17
C ILE A 18 -3.68 -1.67 21.55
N ALA A 19 -2.73 -1.78 20.61
CA ALA A 19 -2.13 -0.64 19.93
C ALA A 19 -3.15 0.14 19.07
N HIS A 20 -4.07 -0.56 18.40
CA HIS A 20 -5.17 0.01 17.63
C HIS A 20 -6.09 0.86 18.53
N GLU A 21 -6.56 0.30 19.63
CA GLU A 21 -7.44 1.01 20.58
C GLU A 21 -6.72 2.17 21.31
N LEU A 22 -5.40 2.05 21.51
CA LEU A 22 -4.59 3.14 22.03
C LEU A 22 -4.41 4.27 21.00
N ALA A 23 -4.27 3.96 19.71
CA ALA A 23 -4.21 4.97 18.66
C ALA A 23 -5.50 5.80 18.61
N HIS A 24 -6.66 5.17 18.88
CA HIS A 24 -7.94 5.86 18.95
C HIS A 24 -8.04 6.92 20.05
N GLN A 25 -7.20 6.85 21.09
CA GLN A 25 -7.16 7.90 22.12
C GLN A 25 -6.77 9.27 21.53
N TRP A 26 -6.01 9.29 20.43
CA TRP A 26 -5.69 10.49 19.68
C TRP A 26 -6.55 10.67 18.42
N PHE A 27 -6.68 9.62 17.60
CA PHE A 27 -7.46 9.62 16.35
C PHE A 27 -8.83 8.96 16.55
N GLY A 28 -9.84 9.76 16.86
CA GLY A 28 -11.20 9.31 17.18
C GLY A 28 -11.72 9.96 18.45
N ASN A 29 -10.92 9.93 19.54
CA ASN A 29 -11.32 10.50 20.84
C ASN A 29 -10.88 11.96 21.01
N LEU A 30 -9.57 12.25 20.94
CA LEU A 30 -9.07 13.63 21.07
C LEU A 30 -9.49 14.52 19.90
N VAL A 31 -9.42 13.97 18.69
CA VAL A 31 -9.93 14.58 17.47
C VAL A 31 -10.91 13.62 16.84
N THR A 32 -12.18 14.00 16.78
CA THR A 32 -13.25 13.15 16.22
C THR A 32 -13.60 13.60 14.81
N MET A 33 -14.01 12.71 13.92
CA MET A 33 -14.50 13.16 12.62
C MET A 33 -15.71 14.08 12.76
N LYS A 34 -15.95 14.97 11.78
CA LYS A 34 -17.19 15.77 11.73
C LYS A 34 -18.42 14.93 11.37
N TRP A 35 -18.24 13.89 10.56
CA TRP A 35 -19.32 13.02 10.12
C TRP A 35 -18.78 11.64 9.68
N TRP A 36 -19.65 10.65 9.64
CA TRP A 36 -19.31 9.23 9.42
C TRP A 36 -18.68 8.90 8.07
N ASN A 37 -18.75 9.80 7.08
CA ASN A 37 -18.03 9.64 5.81
C ASN A 37 -16.49 9.60 5.98
N ASP A 38 -15.97 10.15 7.08
CA ASP A 38 -14.54 10.10 7.43
C ASP A 38 -14.22 8.99 8.45
N LEU A 39 -15.17 8.09 8.76
CA LEU A 39 -14.93 7.00 9.72
C LEU A 39 -13.77 6.09 9.29
N TRP A 40 -13.66 5.82 7.99
CA TRP A 40 -12.57 5.03 7.43
C TRP A 40 -11.20 5.59 7.85
N LEU A 41 -11.07 6.92 8.00
CA LEU A 41 -9.81 7.55 8.36
C LEU A 41 -9.41 7.21 9.79
N ASN A 42 -10.36 7.19 10.72
CA ASN A 42 -10.09 6.80 12.09
C ASN A 42 -9.59 5.35 12.14
N GLU A 43 -10.32 4.45 11.48
CA GLU A 43 -10.03 3.00 11.49
C GLU A 43 -8.73 2.69 10.76
N SER A 44 -8.56 3.15 9.52
CA SER A 44 -7.33 3.01 8.74
C SER A 44 -6.12 3.59 9.46
N PHE A 45 -6.25 4.74 10.11
CA PHE A 45 -5.15 5.36 10.83
C PHE A 45 -4.79 4.56 12.08
N ALA A 46 -5.77 4.08 12.83
CA ALA A 46 -5.54 3.20 13.97
C ALA A 46 -4.89 1.89 13.54
N THR A 47 -5.33 1.28 12.44
CA THR A 47 -4.71 0.08 11.87
C THR A 47 -3.27 0.35 11.43
N PHE A 48 -3.02 1.41 10.66
CA PHE A 48 -1.65 1.73 10.24
C PHE A 48 -0.72 1.96 11.45
N MET A 49 -1.21 2.69 12.46
CA MET A 49 -0.44 2.96 13.68
C MET A 49 -0.25 1.74 14.57
N SER A 50 -1.20 0.80 14.60
CA SER A 50 -1.07 -0.44 15.39
C SER A 50 0.10 -1.26 14.86
N PHE A 51 0.10 -1.59 13.56
CA PHE A 51 1.20 -2.33 12.91
C PHE A 51 2.53 -1.58 13.03
N LYS A 52 2.53 -0.26 12.79
CA LYS A 52 3.75 0.56 12.88
C LYS A 52 4.33 0.60 14.29
N SER A 53 3.49 0.76 15.31
CA SER A 53 3.95 0.84 16.70
C SER A 53 4.38 -0.53 17.25
N THR A 54 3.65 -1.60 16.91
CA THR A 54 4.02 -2.98 17.26
C THR A 54 5.33 -3.38 16.59
N ASP A 55 5.54 -3.11 15.30
CA ASP A 55 6.83 -3.38 14.62
C ASP A 55 8.00 -2.63 15.29
N ASN A 56 7.78 -1.36 15.65
CA ASN A 56 8.81 -0.58 16.32
C ASN A 56 9.15 -1.11 17.73
N ARG A 57 8.16 -1.67 18.42
CA ARG A 57 8.31 -2.23 19.77
C ARG A 57 8.87 -3.66 19.75
N HIS A 58 8.50 -4.45 18.75
CA HIS A 58 8.77 -5.88 18.60
C HIS A 58 9.39 -6.16 17.23
N LYS A 59 10.62 -5.66 17.02
CA LYS A 59 11.37 -5.80 15.75
C LYS A 59 11.56 -7.24 15.31
N GLU A 60 11.58 -8.17 16.27
CA GLU A 60 11.74 -9.60 16.05
C GLU A 60 10.47 -10.31 15.55
N TRP A 61 9.33 -9.62 15.54
CA TRP A 61 8.04 -10.19 15.13
C TRP A 61 7.74 -10.02 13.65
N ASN A 62 8.46 -9.16 12.93
CA ASN A 62 8.23 -8.85 11.50
C ASN A 62 6.76 -8.53 11.21
N VAL A 63 6.13 -7.69 12.04
CA VAL A 63 4.67 -7.45 12.00
C VAL A 63 4.20 -6.80 10.68
N PHE A 64 5.09 -6.10 9.96
CA PHE A 64 4.76 -5.64 8.61
C PHE A 64 4.62 -6.77 7.57
N GLU A 65 5.18 -7.96 7.78
CA GLU A 65 4.86 -9.12 6.92
C GLU A 65 3.40 -9.54 7.15
N ASP A 66 2.94 -9.53 8.40
CA ASP A 66 1.53 -9.77 8.72
C ASP A 66 0.61 -8.68 8.12
N PHE A 67 1.05 -7.41 8.11
CA PHE A 67 0.33 -6.32 7.44
C PHE A 67 0.18 -6.56 5.93
N ILE A 68 1.25 -7.02 5.26
CA ILE A 68 1.18 -7.34 3.83
C ILE A 68 0.17 -8.46 3.59
N MET A 69 0.25 -9.55 4.34
CA MET A 69 -0.63 -10.70 4.15
C MET A 69 -2.09 -10.40 4.48
N THR A 70 -2.36 -9.67 5.56
CA THR A 70 -3.73 -9.49 6.08
C THR A 70 -4.41 -8.23 5.59
N GLN A 71 -3.67 -7.15 5.37
CA GLN A 71 -4.23 -5.84 5.00
C GLN A 71 -3.98 -5.49 3.53
N THR A 72 -2.85 -5.91 2.96
CA THR A 72 -2.46 -5.52 1.60
C THR A 72 -2.99 -6.49 0.56
N SER A 73 -2.74 -7.79 0.74
CA SER A 73 -3.18 -8.83 -0.22
C SER A 73 -4.70 -8.82 -0.40
N GLY A 74 -5.46 -8.92 0.70
CA GLY A 74 -6.92 -8.91 0.65
C GLY A 74 -7.50 -7.64 0.02
N ALA A 75 -6.96 -6.47 0.37
CA ALA A 75 -7.41 -5.22 -0.21
C ALA A 75 -7.10 -5.11 -1.72
N LEU A 76 -5.93 -5.58 -2.18
CA LEU A 76 -5.62 -5.64 -3.61
C LEU A 76 -6.56 -6.61 -4.33
N ASP A 77 -6.90 -7.74 -3.73
CA ASP A 77 -7.78 -8.72 -4.36
C ASP A 77 -9.22 -8.21 -4.41
N GLY A 78 -9.77 -7.73 -3.30
CA GLY A 78 -11.12 -7.16 -3.22
C GLY A 78 -11.31 -5.95 -4.14
N ASP A 79 -10.34 -5.02 -4.17
CA ASP A 79 -10.45 -3.79 -4.94
C ASP A 79 -10.19 -3.98 -6.45
N SER A 80 -9.72 -5.16 -6.87
CA SER A 80 -9.60 -5.54 -8.27
C SER A 80 -10.92 -6.03 -8.90
N LEU A 81 -11.93 -6.31 -8.09
CA LEU A 81 -13.23 -6.80 -8.54
C LEU A 81 -14.10 -5.68 -9.13
N LYS A 82 -15.07 -6.03 -9.98
CA LYS A 82 -16.09 -5.09 -10.47
C LYS A 82 -16.90 -4.47 -9.34
N LYS A 83 -17.22 -5.29 -8.34
CA LYS A 83 -17.96 -4.91 -7.14
C LYS A 83 -16.97 -4.46 -6.07
N THR A 84 -16.40 -3.28 -6.26
CA THR A 84 -15.63 -2.52 -5.26
C THR A 84 -16.24 -1.12 -5.13
N HIS A 85 -15.81 -0.33 -4.15
CA HIS A 85 -16.24 1.04 -3.94
C HIS A 85 -15.06 1.97 -3.58
N PRO A 86 -15.22 3.30 -3.70
CA PRO A 86 -14.27 4.25 -3.14
C PRO A 86 -14.16 4.11 -1.62
N ILE A 87 -13.06 4.57 -1.04
CA ILE A 87 -12.91 4.61 0.41
C ILE A 87 -13.84 5.67 1.01
N GLU A 88 -13.89 6.84 0.38
CA GLU A 88 -14.81 7.91 0.76
C GLU A 88 -16.22 7.59 0.22
N VAL A 89 -17.10 7.17 1.12
CA VAL A 89 -18.52 6.87 0.82
C VAL A 89 -19.41 7.91 1.50
N GLU A 90 -20.41 8.41 0.76
CA GLU A 90 -21.43 9.27 1.34
C GLU A 90 -22.29 8.47 2.31
N VAL A 91 -22.28 8.84 3.59
CA VAL A 91 -23.11 8.22 4.64
C VAL A 91 -24.29 9.14 4.94
N ARG A 92 -25.52 8.74 4.59
CA ARG A 92 -26.73 9.54 4.84
C ARG A 92 -27.42 9.12 6.13
N ASN A 93 -27.42 7.83 6.43
CA ASN A 93 -27.92 7.28 7.68
C ASN A 93 -26.79 6.52 8.40
N PRO A 94 -26.53 6.75 9.69
CA PRO A 94 -25.62 5.93 10.49
C PRO A 94 -25.82 4.41 10.36
N ASP A 95 -27.01 3.91 10.05
CA ASP A 95 -27.22 2.47 9.82
C ASP A 95 -26.44 1.93 8.60
N GLU A 96 -26.04 2.81 7.67
CA GLU A 96 -25.22 2.48 6.49
C GLU A 96 -23.75 2.26 6.85
N ILE A 97 -23.34 2.61 8.08
CA ILE A 97 -21.95 2.49 8.55
C ILE A 97 -21.46 1.04 8.43
N ALA A 98 -22.31 0.04 8.67
CA ALA A 98 -21.90 -1.36 8.54
C ALA A 98 -21.39 -1.72 7.13
N GLN A 99 -21.82 -0.98 6.09
CA GLN A 99 -21.40 -1.20 4.71
C GLN A 99 -19.99 -0.66 4.42
N ILE A 100 -19.48 0.24 5.26
CA ILE A 100 -18.11 0.76 5.16
C ILE A 100 -17.13 0.03 6.09
N PHE A 101 -17.58 -0.94 6.89
CA PHE A 101 -16.69 -1.81 7.70
C PHE A 101 -16.25 -3.03 6.88
N ASP A 102 -15.35 -2.83 5.93
CA ASP A 102 -14.83 -3.90 5.07
C ASP A 102 -13.32 -3.76 4.78
N GLU A 103 -12.78 -4.70 4.01
CA GLU A 103 -11.35 -4.75 3.66
C GLU A 103 -10.87 -3.49 2.91
N ILE A 104 -11.77 -2.71 2.29
CA ILE A 104 -11.42 -1.46 1.62
C ILE A 104 -11.17 -0.36 2.65
N SER A 105 -12.07 -0.18 3.62
CA SER A 105 -11.91 0.87 4.64
C SER A 105 -10.78 0.62 5.63
N TYR A 106 -10.40 -0.64 5.85
CA TYR A 106 -9.27 -1.00 6.72
C TYR A 106 -7.98 -1.21 5.91
N GLY A 107 -8.00 -2.19 5.00
CA GLY A 107 -6.82 -2.65 4.29
C GLY A 107 -6.32 -1.64 3.26
N LYS A 108 -7.19 -1.17 2.36
CA LYS A 108 -6.79 -0.19 1.34
C LYS A 108 -6.44 1.16 1.98
N GLY A 109 -7.25 1.66 2.91
CA GLY A 109 -6.98 2.94 3.56
C GLY A 109 -5.69 2.92 4.41
N GLY A 110 -5.41 1.83 5.14
CA GLY A 110 -4.14 1.64 5.84
C GLY A 110 -2.94 1.61 4.88
N ASN A 111 -3.07 0.95 3.72
CA ASN A 111 -2.03 0.94 2.70
C ASN A 111 -1.80 2.31 2.05
N ILE A 112 -2.85 3.09 1.81
CA ILE A 112 -2.72 4.46 1.31
C ILE A 112 -2.00 5.35 2.33
N LEU A 113 -2.27 5.19 3.63
CA LEU A 113 -1.52 5.91 4.67
C LEU A 113 -0.03 5.53 4.67
N ARG A 114 0.29 4.25 4.52
CA ARG A 114 1.67 3.76 4.37
C ARG A 114 2.37 4.33 3.13
N MET A 115 1.66 4.40 2.00
CA MET A 115 2.15 5.01 0.76
C MET A 115 2.39 6.52 0.91
N ILE A 116 1.48 7.24 1.56
CA ILE A 116 1.62 8.68 1.81
C ILE A 116 2.75 8.98 2.79
N GLU A 117 2.94 8.17 3.82
CA GLU A 117 4.10 8.32 4.71
C GLU A 117 5.41 8.16 3.93
N ALA A 118 5.51 7.12 3.10
CA ALA A 118 6.68 6.91 2.25
C ALA A 118 6.89 8.08 1.27
N PHE A 119 5.80 8.64 0.72
CA PHE A 119 5.87 9.78 -0.18
C PHE A 119 6.26 11.07 0.53
N ALA A 120 5.60 11.42 1.64
CA ALA A 120 5.88 12.63 2.41
C ALA A 120 7.27 12.58 3.08
N GLY A 121 7.74 11.39 3.44
CA GLY A 121 8.85 11.15 4.34
C GLY A 121 8.35 11.06 5.79
N GLU A 122 8.88 10.10 6.54
CA GLU A 122 8.38 9.75 7.88
C GLU A 122 8.35 10.95 8.84
N ASP A 123 9.40 11.78 8.86
CA ASP A 123 9.47 12.93 9.76
C ASP A 123 8.43 14.00 9.42
N ALA A 124 8.22 14.27 8.12
CA ALA A 124 7.23 15.24 7.66
C ALA A 124 5.80 14.71 7.88
N PHE A 125 5.56 13.42 7.65
CA PHE A 125 4.29 12.76 7.97
C PHE A 125 3.97 12.89 9.46
N ARG A 126 4.92 12.50 10.32
CA ARG A 126 4.78 12.59 11.78
C ARG A 126 4.54 14.03 12.23
N GLU A 127 5.24 15.00 11.67
CA GLU A 127 5.03 16.41 11.99
C GLU A 127 3.67 16.93 11.54
N GLY A 128 3.22 16.55 10.34
CA GLY A 128 1.87 16.85 9.86
C GLY A 128 0.78 16.29 10.78
N VAL A 129 0.91 15.03 11.18
CA VAL A 129 0.02 14.37 12.15
C VAL A 129 0.01 15.12 13.50
N ARG A 130 1.19 15.48 14.05
CA ARG A 130 1.28 16.24 15.30
C ARG A 130 0.57 17.59 15.19
N ASN A 131 0.75 18.29 14.07
CA ASN A 131 0.15 19.60 13.85
C ASN A 131 -1.38 19.50 13.69
N HIS A 132 -1.87 18.48 12.98
CA HIS A 132 -3.30 18.19 12.88
C HIS A 132 -3.92 17.95 14.25
N LEU A 133 -3.34 17.03 15.04
CA LEU A 133 -3.85 16.70 16.37
C LEU A 133 -3.86 17.92 17.30
N LYS A 134 -2.78 18.69 17.35
CA LYS A 134 -2.70 19.91 18.18
C LYS A 134 -3.74 20.96 17.78
N LYS A 135 -3.91 21.19 16.48
CA LYS A 135 -4.83 22.19 15.95
C LYS A 135 -6.29 21.86 16.28
N ASN A 136 -6.66 20.58 16.22
CA ASN A 136 -8.05 20.13 16.33
C ASN A 136 -8.36 19.44 17.67
N SER A 137 -7.44 19.50 18.66
CA SER A 137 -7.60 18.86 19.96
C SER A 137 -8.91 19.26 20.65
N PHE A 138 -9.63 18.26 21.19
CA PHE A 138 -10.94 18.40 21.82
C PHE A 138 -12.02 18.97 20.89
N SER A 139 -11.90 18.69 19.58
CA SER A 139 -12.81 19.17 18.56
C SER A 139 -12.96 18.16 17.42
N ASN A 140 -13.62 18.60 16.35
CA ASN A 140 -13.89 17.80 15.17
C ASN A 140 -13.04 18.24 13.97
N ALA A 141 -12.63 17.28 13.14
CA ALA A 141 -11.91 17.53 11.89
C ALA A 141 -12.52 16.79 10.71
N VAL A 142 -12.17 17.21 9.49
CA VAL A 142 -12.40 16.43 8.27
C VAL A 142 -11.08 15.89 7.75
N GLY A 143 -11.10 14.84 6.92
CA GLY A 143 -9.87 14.24 6.39
C GLY A 143 -8.94 15.25 5.69
N THR A 144 -9.50 16.25 4.99
CA THR A 144 -8.71 17.31 4.35
C THR A 144 -7.90 18.16 5.33
N ASP A 145 -8.30 18.27 6.60
CA ASP A 145 -7.50 18.94 7.63
C ASP A 145 -6.18 18.20 7.91
N LEU A 146 -6.16 16.86 7.79
CA LEU A 146 -4.96 16.05 7.95
C LEU A 146 -4.04 16.16 6.73
N TRP A 147 -4.60 16.02 5.52
CA TRP A 147 -3.82 16.08 4.27
C TRP A 147 -3.11 17.43 4.12
N ASN A 148 -3.82 18.53 4.40
CA ASN A 148 -3.25 19.88 4.39
C ASN A 148 -2.11 20.06 5.42
N ALA A 149 -2.19 19.39 6.57
CA ALA A 149 -1.14 19.47 7.60
C ALA A 149 0.14 18.72 7.17
N ILE A 150 -0.02 17.55 6.54
CA ILE A 150 1.10 16.74 6.01
C ILE A 150 1.71 17.41 4.77
N GLU A 151 0.89 17.95 3.88
CA GLU A 151 1.32 18.75 2.73
C GLU A 151 2.19 19.93 3.18
N LYS A 152 1.73 20.70 4.17
CA LYS A 152 2.50 21.83 4.72
C LYS A 152 3.84 21.39 5.32
N ALA A 153 3.90 20.23 5.97
CA ALA A 153 5.12 19.71 6.59
C ALA A 153 6.12 19.13 5.58
N SER A 154 5.63 18.50 4.51
CA SER A 154 6.45 17.81 3.50
C SER A 154 6.82 18.68 2.30
N GLY A 155 6.04 19.73 2.02
CA GLY A 155 6.15 20.51 0.79
C GLY A 155 5.73 19.75 -0.48
N LYS A 156 5.09 18.59 -0.34
CA LYS A 156 4.61 17.76 -1.45
C LYS A 156 3.10 17.90 -1.57
N ASN A 157 2.57 17.71 -2.79
CA ASN A 157 1.14 17.74 -3.05
C ASN A 157 0.45 16.47 -2.50
N ILE A 158 0.13 16.47 -1.20
CA ILE A 158 -0.49 15.33 -0.50
C ILE A 158 -2.00 15.37 -0.68
N SER A 159 -2.58 16.57 -0.68
CA SER A 159 -4.03 16.73 -0.74
C SER A 159 -4.62 16.22 -2.05
N ASP A 160 -4.00 16.53 -3.20
CA ASP A 160 -4.51 16.04 -4.49
C ASP A 160 -4.30 14.53 -4.65
N VAL A 161 -3.15 14.02 -4.18
CA VAL A 161 -2.88 12.58 -4.17
C VAL A 161 -3.96 11.88 -3.35
N MET A 162 -4.13 12.27 -2.09
CA MET A 162 -5.12 11.63 -1.22
C MET A 162 -6.53 11.73 -1.77
N SER A 163 -6.94 12.90 -2.28
CA SER A 163 -8.28 13.06 -2.85
C SER A 163 -8.53 12.10 -4.03
N ALA A 164 -7.54 11.86 -4.88
CA ALA A 164 -7.68 10.91 -5.98
C ALA A 164 -7.78 9.46 -5.46
N TRP A 165 -6.94 9.07 -4.50
CA TRP A 165 -6.90 7.69 -4.01
C TRP A 165 -8.11 7.29 -3.17
N ILE A 166 -8.71 8.21 -2.41
CA ILE A 166 -9.87 7.90 -1.54
C ILE A 166 -11.21 7.96 -2.29
N LYS A 167 -11.33 8.82 -3.31
CA LYS A 167 -12.59 9.02 -4.06
C LYS A 167 -12.73 8.12 -5.28
N THR A 168 -11.66 7.46 -5.69
CA THR A 168 -11.64 6.62 -6.89
C THR A 168 -11.58 5.13 -6.51
N PRO A 169 -12.54 4.31 -6.98
CA PRO A 169 -12.56 2.87 -6.71
C PRO A 169 -11.50 2.14 -7.55
N GLY A 170 -10.92 1.07 -7.00
CA GLY A 170 -9.81 0.36 -7.63
C GLY A 170 -8.45 1.03 -7.41
N TYR A 171 -7.45 0.46 -8.07
CA TYR A 171 -6.06 0.92 -8.06
C TYR A 171 -5.40 0.64 -9.42
N PRO A 172 -4.24 1.25 -9.73
CA PRO A 172 -3.57 1.04 -11.00
C PRO A 172 -2.64 -0.18 -11.02
N ILE A 173 -2.47 -0.74 -12.20
CA ILE A 173 -1.29 -1.53 -12.57
C ILE A 173 -0.38 -0.66 -13.43
N ILE A 174 0.92 -0.69 -13.12
CA ILE A 174 1.96 0.02 -13.87
C ILE A 174 2.72 -1.00 -14.72
N THR A 175 2.63 -0.85 -16.03
CA THR A 175 3.47 -1.62 -16.96
C THR A 175 4.78 -0.88 -17.20
N ALA A 176 5.91 -1.59 -17.03
CA ALA A 176 7.24 -1.07 -17.23
C ALA A 176 7.95 -1.83 -18.36
N THR A 177 8.40 -1.10 -19.38
CA THR A 177 9.11 -1.64 -20.55
C THR A 177 10.40 -0.86 -20.80
N LYS A 178 11.46 -1.55 -21.20
CA LYS A 178 12.70 -0.88 -21.61
C LYS A 178 12.53 -0.24 -22.99
N LYS A 179 12.99 1.01 -23.14
CA LYS A 179 12.96 1.80 -24.38
C LYS A 179 14.30 2.51 -24.57
N GLY A 180 15.29 1.80 -25.08
CA GLY A 180 16.67 2.29 -25.17
C GLY A 180 17.24 2.60 -23.79
N GLU A 181 17.72 3.84 -23.60
CA GLU A 181 18.26 4.35 -22.32
C GLU A 181 17.16 4.81 -21.33
N LYS A 182 15.89 4.59 -21.67
CA LYS A 182 14.73 4.95 -20.83
C LYS A 182 13.93 3.71 -20.47
N ILE A 183 13.13 3.83 -19.43
CA ILE A 183 12.05 2.91 -19.10
C ILE A 183 10.75 3.64 -19.36
N LYS A 184 9.92 3.10 -20.25
CA LYS A 184 8.56 3.57 -20.49
C LYS A 184 7.65 2.93 -19.44
N LEU A 185 6.92 3.78 -18.74
CA LEU A 185 5.91 3.42 -17.76
C LEU A 185 4.54 3.78 -18.33
N THR A 186 3.56 2.90 -18.15
CA THR A 186 2.16 3.20 -18.44
C THR A 186 1.29 2.75 -17.28
N GLN A 187 0.26 3.51 -16.92
CA GLN A 187 -0.70 3.09 -15.90
C GLN A 187 -2.09 2.86 -16.49
N LYS A 188 -2.78 1.85 -15.95
CA LYS A 188 -4.18 1.55 -16.23
C LYS A 188 -4.84 1.06 -14.95
N LYS A 189 -6.16 1.21 -14.84
CA LYS A 189 -6.92 0.57 -13.76
C LYS A 189 -6.76 -0.95 -13.84
N PHE A 190 -6.35 -1.57 -12.73
CA PHE A 190 -6.23 -3.01 -12.62
C PHE A 190 -7.60 -3.63 -12.30
N ARG A 191 -7.95 -4.70 -13.02
CA ARG A 191 -9.10 -5.57 -12.72
C ARG A 191 -8.76 -7.01 -13.09
N LEU A 192 -9.21 -7.96 -12.27
CA LEU A 192 -8.97 -9.39 -12.53
C LEU A 192 -9.63 -9.91 -13.81
N ASP A 193 -10.67 -9.24 -14.32
CA ASP A 193 -11.32 -9.63 -15.57
C ASP A 193 -10.73 -8.94 -16.82
N GLY A 194 -9.61 -8.23 -16.65
CA GLY A 194 -8.92 -7.53 -17.72
C GLY A 194 -9.61 -6.25 -18.22
N THR A 195 -10.80 -5.92 -17.70
CA THR A 195 -11.46 -4.66 -18.07
C THR A 195 -10.73 -3.47 -17.46
N THR A 196 -10.73 -2.34 -18.17
CA THR A 196 -10.06 -1.12 -17.72
C THR A 196 -10.83 0.11 -18.21
N ASP A 197 -10.50 1.26 -17.66
CA ASP A 197 -11.06 2.56 -18.02
C ASP A 197 -9.95 3.61 -18.12
N ASP A 198 -10.33 4.85 -18.43
CA ASP A 198 -9.39 5.97 -18.62
C ASP A 198 -8.92 6.61 -17.31
N THR A 199 -9.19 6.00 -16.15
CA THR A 199 -8.78 6.53 -14.84
C THR A 199 -7.26 6.58 -14.73
N VAL A 200 -6.76 7.72 -14.24
CA VAL A 200 -5.33 7.95 -13.99
C VAL A 200 -5.18 8.35 -12.53
N TRP A 201 -4.28 7.67 -11.82
CA TRP A 201 -3.95 8.01 -10.44
C TRP A 201 -2.68 8.88 -10.41
N PRO A 202 -2.58 9.85 -9.49
CA PRO A 202 -1.31 10.44 -9.12
C PRO A 202 -0.56 9.46 -8.22
N VAL A 203 0.27 8.60 -8.81
CA VAL A 203 0.98 7.53 -8.11
C VAL A 203 2.32 8.01 -7.56
N PRO A 204 2.56 7.97 -6.23
CA PRO A 204 3.87 8.16 -5.65
C PRO A 204 4.80 6.97 -5.95
N LEU A 205 5.40 6.96 -7.14
CA LEU A 205 6.23 5.87 -7.61
C LEU A 205 7.61 5.94 -6.95
N THR A 206 8.03 4.84 -6.33
CA THR A 206 9.42 4.67 -5.87
C THR A 206 10.23 3.88 -6.88
N VAL A 207 11.46 4.34 -7.15
CA VAL A 207 12.42 3.71 -8.05
C VAL A 207 13.66 3.36 -7.26
N ILE A 208 14.00 2.07 -7.19
CA ILE A 208 15.24 1.59 -6.58
C ILE A 208 16.31 1.59 -7.65
N ARG A 209 17.46 2.19 -7.32
CA ARG A 209 18.67 2.18 -8.14
C ARG A 209 19.85 1.54 -7.43
N GLU A 210 20.88 1.23 -8.21
CA GLU A 210 22.19 0.80 -7.73
C GLU A 210 22.74 1.74 -6.64
N GLY A 211 23.59 1.18 -5.77
CA GLY A 211 24.10 1.89 -4.60
C GLY A 211 23.05 2.14 -3.50
N GLY A 212 21.88 1.50 -3.57
CA GLY A 212 20.82 1.62 -2.57
C GLY A 212 20.05 2.94 -2.64
N LYS A 213 20.18 3.68 -3.74
CA LYS A 213 19.47 4.95 -3.93
C LYS A 213 17.99 4.67 -4.19
N ILE A 214 17.12 5.32 -3.41
CA ILE A 214 15.67 5.27 -3.60
C ILE A 214 15.21 6.66 -4.05
N GLU A 215 14.65 6.73 -5.24
CA GLU A 215 14.05 7.94 -5.78
C GLU A 215 12.53 7.85 -5.67
N SER A 216 11.87 8.99 -5.47
CA SER A 216 10.42 9.10 -5.51
C SER A 216 10.02 10.10 -6.59
N VAL A 217 9.12 9.69 -7.48
CA VAL A 217 8.55 10.50 -8.56
C VAL A 217 7.03 10.40 -8.53
N LEU A 218 6.34 11.50 -8.80
CA LEU A 218 4.88 11.47 -8.90
C LEU A 218 4.47 11.16 -10.34
N PHE A 219 3.93 9.96 -10.57
CA PHE A 219 3.43 9.53 -11.87
C PHE A 219 1.92 9.81 -11.98
N ASN A 220 1.56 10.92 -12.62
CA ASN A 220 0.18 11.45 -12.69
C ASN A 220 -0.37 11.55 -14.13
N GLU A 221 0.25 10.84 -15.07
CA GLU A 221 -0.13 10.80 -16.48
C GLU A 221 -0.39 9.35 -16.92
N LYS A 222 -0.95 9.14 -18.11
CA LYS A 222 -1.15 7.77 -18.66
C LYS A 222 0.17 7.07 -18.94
N GLU A 223 1.19 7.84 -19.37
CA GLU A 223 2.51 7.34 -19.69
C GLU A 223 3.57 8.28 -19.14
N MET A 224 4.72 7.75 -18.73
CA MET A 224 5.88 8.52 -18.26
C MET A 224 7.15 7.77 -18.68
N GLU A 225 8.25 8.49 -18.85
CA GLU A 225 9.57 7.87 -19.03
C GLU A 225 10.51 8.22 -17.87
N ILE A 226 11.22 7.22 -17.35
CA ILE A 226 12.28 7.40 -16.36
C ILE A 226 13.63 6.97 -16.93
N ASN A 227 14.74 7.45 -16.35
CA ASN A 227 16.08 7.02 -16.74
C ASN A 227 16.29 5.53 -16.37
N ASN A 228 16.84 4.74 -17.28
CA ASN A 228 17.22 3.34 -17.05
C ASN A 228 18.54 3.20 -16.27
N GLU A 229 19.36 4.25 -16.22
CA GLU A 229 20.67 4.23 -15.55
C GLU A 229 20.57 3.78 -14.09
N GLY A 230 21.29 2.70 -13.77
CA GLY A 230 21.31 2.08 -12.45
C GLY A 230 19.95 1.58 -11.97
N PHE A 231 18.92 1.44 -12.82
CA PHE A 231 17.60 0.96 -12.41
C PHE A 231 17.68 -0.48 -11.88
N LEU A 232 16.99 -0.77 -10.77
CA LEU A 232 16.86 -2.14 -10.25
C LEU A 232 15.41 -2.62 -10.26
N ARG A 233 14.48 -1.84 -9.69
CA ARG A 233 13.04 -2.17 -9.61
C ARG A 233 12.22 -0.94 -9.23
N LEU A 234 10.90 -1.10 -9.22
CA LEU A 234 9.90 -0.13 -8.77
C LEU A 234 9.21 -0.61 -7.47
N ASN A 235 8.51 0.30 -6.80
CA ASN A 235 7.70 0.07 -5.58
C ASN A 235 8.50 -0.55 -4.42
N TYR A 236 9.51 0.18 -3.94
CA TYR A 236 10.34 -0.20 -2.81
C TYR A 236 9.51 -0.57 -1.58
N ASN A 237 9.83 -1.71 -0.96
CA ASN A 237 9.13 -2.31 0.17
C ASN A 237 7.65 -2.57 -0.08
N HIS A 238 7.20 -2.54 -1.34
CA HIS A 238 5.77 -2.55 -1.69
C HIS A 238 4.98 -1.51 -0.88
N THR A 239 5.50 -0.29 -0.71
CA THR A 239 4.80 0.77 0.06
C THR A 239 3.62 1.38 -0.69
N GLY A 240 3.66 1.34 -2.02
CA GLY A 240 2.60 1.86 -2.87
C GLY A 240 1.49 0.85 -3.11
N PHE A 241 0.24 1.31 -3.07
CA PHE A 241 -0.95 0.48 -3.31
C PHE A 241 -1.25 0.34 -4.80
N TYR A 242 -0.33 -0.29 -5.53
CA TYR A 242 -0.44 -0.53 -6.97
C TYR A 242 0.41 -1.74 -7.36
N ARG A 243 0.04 -2.35 -8.48
CA ARG A 243 0.77 -3.51 -9.04
C ARG A 243 1.75 -3.10 -10.12
N ILE A 244 2.78 -3.89 -10.36
CA ILE A 244 3.76 -3.67 -11.42
C ILE A 244 3.83 -4.88 -12.35
N ASN A 245 3.67 -4.63 -13.65
CA ASN A 245 3.94 -5.61 -14.70
C ASN A 245 5.24 -5.23 -15.43
N TYR A 246 6.31 -6.00 -15.22
CA TYR A 246 7.54 -5.85 -15.98
C TYR A 246 7.48 -6.70 -17.25
N GLU A 247 7.88 -6.13 -18.38
CA GLU A 247 7.85 -6.82 -19.67
C GLU A 247 9.25 -6.94 -20.30
N GLY A 248 9.45 -8.02 -21.06
CA GLY A 248 10.64 -8.25 -21.88
C GLY A 248 11.95 -8.22 -21.07
N GLU A 249 12.96 -7.51 -21.60
CA GLU A 249 14.28 -7.40 -20.98
C GLU A 249 14.24 -6.86 -19.54
N LEU A 250 13.24 -6.03 -19.21
CA LEU A 250 13.15 -5.43 -17.89
C LEU A 250 12.74 -6.45 -16.82
N LEU A 251 11.88 -7.41 -17.15
CA LEU A 251 11.56 -8.52 -16.26
C LEU A 251 12.80 -9.38 -15.98
N GLU A 252 13.53 -9.77 -17.02
CA GLU A 252 14.76 -10.55 -16.88
C GLU A 252 15.77 -9.83 -15.97
N HIS A 253 15.93 -8.52 -16.16
CA HIS A 253 16.77 -7.68 -15.31
C HIS A 253 16.32 -7.73 -13.85
N VAL A 254 15.04 -7.50 -13.57
CA VAL A 254 14.47 -7.54 -12.21
C VAL A 254 14.68 -8.91 -11.56
N LEU A 255 14.34 -10.01 -12.26
CA LEU A 255 14.50 -11.36 -11.75
C LEU A 255 15.96 -11.72 -11.48
N SER A 256 16.89 -11.33 -12.37
CA SER A 256 18.32 -11.57 -12.18
C SER A 256 18.88 -10.89 -10.92
N ASN A 257 18.32 -9.74 -10.54
CA ASN A 257 18.70 -8.97 -9.35
C ASN A 257 17.94 -9.35 -8.07
N SER A 258 17.16 -10.45 -8.09
CA SER A 258 16.29 -10.81 -6.95
C SER A 258 17.01 -11.13 -5.63
N SER A 259 18.30 -11.47 -5.68
CA SER A 259 19.11 -11.68 -4.48
C SER A 259 19.34 -10.40 -3.66
N SER A 260 19.19 -9.22 -4.28
CA SER A 260 19.32 -7.91 -3.63
C SER A 260 18.01 -7.39 -3.03
N MET A 261 16.92 -8.14 -3.16
CA MET A 261 15.57 -7.75 -2.73
C MET A 261 15.32 -8.17 -1.29
N ASN A 262 14.57 -7.35 -0.54
CA ASN A 262 13.99 -7.77 0.74
C ASN A 262 12.71 -8.59 0.53
N SER A 263 12.17 -9.17 1.61
CA SER A 263 10.98 -10.02 1.55
C SER A 263 9.76 -9.31 0.91
N PHE A 264 9.54 -8.02 1.19
CA PHE A 264 8.43 -7.25 0.64
C PHE A 264 8.52 -7.04 -0.87
N ASP A 265 9.71 -6.70 -1.37
CA ASP A 265 9.95 -6.50 -2.81
C ASP A 265 9.74 -7.82 -3.57
N LYS A 266 10.23 -8.93 -3.01
CA LYS A 266 10.03 -10.28 -3.59
C LYS A 266 8.56 -10.67 -3.58
N TRP A 267 7.87 -10.46 -2.47
CA TRP A 267 6.43 -10.71 -2.34
C TRP A 267 5.65 -9.95 -3.40
N GLY A 268 5.94 -8.65 -3.58
CA GLY A 268 5.29 -7.83 -4.59
C GLY A 268 5.46 -8.40 -6.00
N ILE A 269 6.66 -8.83 -6.38
CA ILE A 269 6.91 -9.43 -7.70
C ILE A 269 6.13 -10.74 -7.89
N VAL A 270 6.10 -11.60 -6.88
CA VAL A 270 5.39 -12.89 -6.95
C VAL A 270 3.86 -12.67 -7.01
N SER A 271 3.32 -11.82 -6.14
CA SER A 271 1.89 -11.49 -6.11
C SER A 271 1.45 -10.81 -7.41
N ASP A 272 2.22 -9.83 -7.90
CA ASP A 272 1.90 -9.11 -9.13
C ASP A 272 1.97 -10.01 -10.37
N SER A 273 2.84 -11.02 -10.38
CA SER A 273 2.96 -11.98 -11.47
C SER A 273 1.70 -12.84 -11.63
N LEU A 274 1.16 -13.36 -10.52
CA LEU A 274 -0.12 -14.08 -10.54
C LEU A 274 -1.27 -13.15 -10.95
N ALA A 275 -1.36 -11.97 -10.33
CA ALA A 275 -2.42 -11.01 -10.64
C ALA A 275 -2.39 -10.57 -12.12
N SER A 276 -1.19 -10.39 -12.69
CA SER A 276 -1.00 -10.08 -14.11
C SER A 276 -1.39 -11.24 -15.02
N LEU A 277 -1.11 -12.49 -14.62
CA LEU A 277 -1.59 -13.68 -15.33
C LEU A 277 -3.12 -13.74 -15.33
N LEU A 278 -3.74 -13.63 -14.15
CA LEU A 278 -5.19 -13.77 -13.99
C LEU A 278 -5.97 -12.69 -14.75
N SER A 279 -5.46 -11.46 -14.78
CA SER A 279 -6.04 -10.35 -15.55
C SER A 279 -5.79 -10.42 -17.05
N GLY A 280 -4.93 -11.33 -17.52
CA GLY A 280 -4.47 -11.41 -18.92
C GLY A 280 -3.47 -10.33 -19.32
N ALA A 281 -2.92 -9.58 -18.37
CA ALA A 281 -1.85 -8.61 -18.61
C ALA A 281 -0.48 -9.28 -18.85
N SER A 282 -0.33 -10.55 -18.47
CA SER A 282 0.88 -11.34 -18.68
C SER A 282 0.54 -12.78 -19.08
N THR A 283 1.56 -13.55 -19.47
CA THR A 283 1.41 -14.93 -19.97
C THR A 283 1.72 -15.96 -18.90
N TYR A 284 1.21 -17.17 -19.09
CA TYR A 284 1.52 -18.31 -18.22
C TYR A 284 3.03 -18.61 -18.15
N ASP A 285 3.74 -18.52 -19.28
CA ASP A 285 5.19 -18.72 -19.32
C ASP A 285 5.95 -17.65 -18.50
N THR A 286 5.44 -16.41 -18.49
CA THR A 286 6.00 -15.31 -17.71
C THR A 286 5.79 -15.53 -16.20
N TYR A 287 4.59 -15.99 -15.84
CA TYR A 287 4.28 -16.38 -14.47
C TYR A 287 5.14 -17.54 -13.99
N LEU A 288 5.24 -18.63 -14.76
CA LEU A 288 6.07 -19.78 -14.41
C LEU A 288 7.55 -19.39 -14.24
N LYS A 289 8.10 -18.58 -15.14
CA LYS A 289 9.47 -18.07 -15.02
C LYS A 289 9.68 -17.30 -13.71
N THR A 290 8.69 -16.48 -13.32
CA THR A 290 8.74 -15.75 -12.05
C THR A 290 8.72 -16.70 -10.87
N LEU A 291 7.78 -17.67 -10.85
CA LEU A 291 7.69 -18.67 -9.80
C LEU A 291 8.96 -19.52 -9.68
N GLU A 292 9.53 -19.99 -10.79
CA GLU A 292 10.78 -20.75 -10.80
C GLU A 292 11.91 -19.99 -10.11
N ARG A 293 11.99 -18.67 -10.33
CA ARG A 293 13.00 -17.80 -9.70
C ARG A 293 12.87 -17.75 -8.17
N PHE A 294 11.64 -17.76 -7.65
CA PHE A 294 11.36 -17.64 -6.21
C PHE A 294 11.01 -18.98 -5.52
N SER A 295 10.96 -20.08 -6.26
CA SER A 295 10.58 -21.42 -5.77
C SER A 295 11.44 -21.96 -4.62
N LYS A 296 12.65 -21.44 -4.46
CA LYS A 296 13.61 -21.81 -3.39
C LYS A 296 13.84 -20.67 -2.40
N ASP A 297 13.00 -19.64 -2.40
CA ASP A 297 13.12 -18.56 -1.43
C ASP A 297 12.82 -19.07 -0.01
N GLY A 298 13.55 -18.55 0.97
CA GLY A 298 13.42 -18.96 2.38
C GLY A 298 12.70 -17.93 3.25
N GLU A 299 12.35 -16.77 2.69
CA GLU A 299 11.62 -15.72 3.40
C GLU A 299 10.16 -16.14 3.58
N ASN A 300 9.68 -16.16 4.83
CA ASN A 300 8.34 -16.65 5.17
C ASN A 300 7.23 -15.96 4.37
N LEU A 301 7.34 -14.65 4.16
CA LEU A 301 6.36 -13.87 3.39
C LEU A 301 6.25 -14.37 1.94
N VAL A 302 7.38 -14.67 1.29
CA VAL A 302 7.42 -15.14 -0.10
C VAL A 302 6.91 -16.59 -0.19
N VAL A 303 7.31 -17.43 0.76
CA VAL A 303 6.86 -18.83 0.83
C VAL A 303 5.34 -18.90 1.02
N ASN A 304 4.79 -18.11 1.94
CA ASN A 304 3.34 -18.06 2.18
C ASN A 304 2.57 -17.60 0.94
N GLU A 305 3.07 -16.59 0.25
CA GLU A 305 2.49 -16.14 -1.02
C GLU A 305 2.46 -17.29 -2.03
N ILE A 306 3.60 -17.93 -2.31
CA ILE A 306 3.67 -19.03 -3.29
C ILE A 306 2.74 -20.19 -2.90
N ILE A 307 2.69 -20.57 -1.62
CA ILE A 307 1.79 -21.62 -1.14
C ILE A 307 0.32 -21.24 -1.36
N GLY A 308 -0.05 -19.97 -1.17
CA GLY A 308 -1.41 -19.50 -1.40
C GLY A 308 -1.86 -19.55 -2.86
N GLN A 309 -0.92 -19.68 -3.82
CA GLN A 309 -1.20 -19.74 -5.26
C GLN A 309 -1.39 -21.17 -5.79
N ILE A 310 -1.12 -22.20 -4.97
CA ILE A 310 -1.20 -23.63 -5.33
C ILE A 310 -2.45 -24.26 -4.72
#